data_AF-A0A496Y6S5-F1
#
_entry.id   AF-A0A496Y6S5-F1
#
_cell.length_a   1.000
_cell.length_b   1.000
_cell.length_c   1.000
_cell.angle_alpha   90.00
_cell.angle_beta   90.00
_cell.angle_gamma   90.00
#
_symmetry.space_group_name_H-M   'P 1'
#
loop_
_entity.id
_entity.type
_entity.pdbx_description
1 polymer ?
#
loop_
_entity_poly.entity_id
_entity_poly.type
_entity_poly.pdbx_seq_one_letter_code
_entity_poly.pdbx_strand_id
1 'polypeptide(L)'
;MAKKKKRGSQKGRSKARDRKQKKRTLRLAKSHPRPQVMTRPGLPHLGAPEGFRSISMAQAMLEYAKPMMKFGENDETGFNDAFQIATMLWNYALLVEKGDEDMKVRQEILKAIRGTFGLERVEAQSLLTKMIERRSFLFPPDQQPERGMPFMFIRKEVRYLIQPFDYKKLVIAGEIVLPDQDDRDLIKKINTLDELIYDGAEYDKYEKLLLTLEDECENLFERWLVAKGMLKDDAEQYSFCLQTYLNFIYAYIHGDIVILKSVSDVYFVEFFEDFLLRKMMVEPNEYVYWPPALKLFYRFLHEKGYLDNYEEIIRNIDRVEPYFIEVLRKQFS
;
A
#
# COMPACT_ATOMS: atom_id res chain seq x y z
N MET A 1 -25.50 -28.66 -1.97
CA MET A 1 -24.12 -28.63 -1.41
C MET A 1 -23.51 -27.24 -1.65
N ALA A 2 -23.50 -26.33 -0.66
CA ALA A 2 -22.93 -24.98 -0.85
C ALA A 2 -22.55 -24.28 0.48
N LYS A 3 -21.93 -25.00 1.43
CA LYS A 3 -21.59 -24.45 2.76
C LYS A 3 -20.08 -24.45 3.12
N LYS A 4 -19.17 -24.78 2.18
CA LYS A 4 -17.74 -24.97 2.52
C LYS A 4 -16.77 -23.83 2.15
N LYS A 5 -17.17 -22.79 1.40
CA LYS A 5 -16.26 -21.70 0.96
C LYS A 5 -16.20 -20.45 1.89
N LYS A 6 -17.15 -20.25 2.81
CA LYS A 6 -17.25 -19.02 3.65
C LYS A 6 -16.38 -19.00 4.93
N ARG A 7 -15.83 -20.14 5.36
CA ARG A 7 -15.02 -20.22 6.61
C ARG A 7 -13.52 -19.92 6.42
N GLY A 8 -13.02 -19.90 5.18
CA GLY A 8 -11.62 -19.58 4.87
C GLY A 8 -11.30 -18.09 4.94
N SER A 9 -12.21 -17.24 4.45
CA SER A 9 -12.00 -15.78 4.38
C SER A 9 -12.01 -15.10 5.76
N GLN A 10 -12.89 -15.52 6.67
CA GLN A 10 -12.94 -14.98 8.04
C GLN A 10 -11.71 -15.35 8.89
N LYS A 11 -11.15 -16.56 8.73
CA LYS A 11 -9.94 -17.00 9.44
C LYS A 11 -8.66 -16.37 8.88
N GLY A 12 -8.67 -15.98 7.60
CA GLY A 12 -7.61 -15.18 6.97
C GLY A 12 -7.60 -13.73 7.47
N ARG A 13 -8.78 -13.12 7.67
CA ARG A 13 -8.91 -11.72 8.16
C ARG A 13 -8.44 -11.53 9.61
N SER A 14 -8.69 -12.48 10.52
CA SER A 14 -8.21 -12.34 11.92
C SER A 14 -6.70 -12.55 12.05
N LYS A 15 -6.12 -13.49 11.30
CA LYS A 15 -4.67 -13.75 11.32
C LYS A 15 -3.87 -12.65 10.61
N ALA A 16 -4.40 -12.06 9.53
CA ALA A 16 -3.82 -10.89 8.88
C ALA A 16 -3.83 -9.64 9.79
N ARG A 17 -4.87 -9.46 10.63
CA ARG A 17 -4.97 -8.40 11.64
C ARG A 17 -3.91 -8.55 12.74
N ASP A 18 -3.75 -9.74 13.32
CA ASP A 18 -2.73 -10.02 14.35
C ASP A 18 -1.28 -9.92 13.81
N ARG A 19 -1.07 -10.23 12.52
CA ARG A 19 0.24 -10.12 11.87
C ARG A 19 0.62 -8.70 11.44
N LYS A 20 -0.35 -7.87 11.06
CA LYS A 20 -0.12 -6.44 10.80
C LYS A 20 0.26 -5.70 12.07
N GLN A 21 -0.37 -6.02 13.20
CA GLN A 21 -0.04 -5.43 14.50
C GLN A 21 1.41 -5.74 14.94
N LYS A 22 1.90 -6.98 14.72
CA LYS A 22 3.30 -7.38 15.01
C LYS A 22 4.34 -6.86 14.01
N LYS A 23 3.98 -6.61 12.75
CA LYS A 23 4.91 -6.06 11.73
C LYS A 23 5.12 -4.54 11.88
N ARG A 24 4.12 -3.79 12.39
CA ARG A 24 4.25 -2.34 12.66
C ARG A 24 5.19 -2.06 13.82
N THR A 25 5.21 -2.91 14.85
CA THR A 25 6.12 -2.81 16.02
C THR A 25 7.61 -2.90 15.67
N LEU A 26 7.97 -3.37 14.47
CA LEU A 26 9.35 -3.60 14.06
C LEU A 26 9.94 -2.54 13.11
N ARG A 27 9.16 -1.55 12.64
CA ARG A 27 9.67 -0.66 11.57
C ARG A 27 9.64 0.84 11.80
N LEU A 28 9.04 1.37 12.85
CA LEU A 28 9.05 2.82 13.06
C LEU A 28 9.10 3.16 14.55
N ALA A 29 10.31 3.15 15.12
CA ALA A 29 10.65 3.89 16.33
C ALA A 29 12.18 3.91 16.53
N LYS A 30 12.83 4.96 16.03
CA LYS A 30 13.77 5.73 16.86
C LYS A 30 13.49 7.19 16.57
N SER A 31 12.89 7.86 17.54
CA SER A 31 12.84 9.31 17.67
C SER A 31 14.13 9.93 17.13
N HIS A 32 14.03 10.59 15.99
CA HIS A 32 15.08 11.47 15.49
C HIS A 32 14.56 12.91 15.62
N PRO A 33 15.43 13.86 15.98
CA PRO A 33 15.07 15.28 16.00
C PRO A 33 14.49 15.65 14.64
N ARG A 34 13.43 16.47 14.64
CA ARG A 34 12.65 16.91 13.46
C ARG A 34 13.50 16.82 12.19
N PRO A 35 13.33 15.77 11.36
CA PRO A 35 14.03 15.74 10.09
C PRO A 35 13.55 16.98 9.34
N GLN A 36 14.49 17.79 8.85
CA GLN A 36 14.17 18.73 7.79
C GLN A 36 13.35 17.94 6.76
N VAL A 37 12.11 18.37 6.53
CA VAL A 37 11.24 17.79 5.52
C VAL A 37 11.94 18.05 4.20
N MET A 38 12.82 17.13 3.80
CA MET A 38 13.33 17.11 2.46
C MET A 38 12.12 16.82 1.60
N THR A 39 11.73 17.81 0.81
CA THR A 39 10.82 17.64 -0.32
C THR A 39 11.42 16.55 -1.20
N ARG A 40 11.00 15.30 -0.97
CA ARG A 40 11.41 14.17 -1.79
C ARG A 40 10.56 14.22 -3.04
N PRO A 41 11.15 14.24 -4.24
CA PRO A 41 10.38 14.12 -5.46
C PRO A 41 9.55 12.84 -5.40
N GLY A 42 8.28 12.91 -5.82
CA GLY A 42 7.44 11.73 -5.95
C GLY A 42 8.10 10.68 -6.84
N LEU A 43 7.75 9.40 -6.65
CA LEU A 43 8.24 8.28 -7.48
C LEU A 43 8.37 8.57 -8.99
N PRO A 44 7.38 9.19 -9.67
CA PRO A 44 7.49 9.52 -11.11
C PRO A 44 8.63 10.47 -11.48
N HIS A 45 9.16 11.23 -10.54
CA HIS A 45 10.17 12.27 -10.81
C HIS A 45 11.58 11.86 -10.39
N LEU A 46 11.78 10.60 -10.00
CA LEU A 46 13.08 10.07 -9.60
C LEU A 46 13.98 9.67 -10.78
N GLY A 47 13.60 10.00 -12.02
CA GLY A 47 14.47 9.86 -13.19
C GLY A 47 14.57 8.46 -13.80
N ALA A 48 13.55 7.61 -13.62
CA ALA A 48 13.55 6.29 -14.24
C ALA A 48 13.65 6.39 -15.79
N PRO A 49 14.54 5.60 -16.43
CA PRO A 49 14.68 5.60 -17.88
C PRO A 49 13.46 5.00 -18.58
N GLU A 50 13.34 5.22 -19.89
CA GLU A 50 12.24 4.66 -20.68
C GLU A 50 12.19 3.13 -20.56
N GLY A 51 10.98 2.59 -20.37
CA GLY A 51 10.78 1.17 -20.12
C GLY A 51 11.03 0.73 -18.67
N PHE A 52 11.38 1.66 -17.78
CA PHE A 52 11.54 1.42 -16.34
C PHE A 52 10.61 2.30 -15.51
N ARG A 53 10.44 1.94 -14.25
CA ARG A 53 9.70 2.73 -13.26
C ARG A 53 10.43 2.72 -11.92
N SER A 54 10.25 3.80 -11.15
CA SER A 54 10.83 3.94 -9.82
C SER A 54 10.04 3.16 -8.79
N ILE A 55 10.73 2.37 -7.97
CA ILE A 55 10.10 1.63 -6.87
C ILE A 55 10.96 1.68 -5.61
N SER A 56 10.33 1.50 -4.45
CA SER A 56 11.07 1.32 -3.21
C SER A 56 11.75 -0.06 -3.15
N MET A 57 12.79 -0.20 -2.33
CA MET A 57 13.47 -1.48 -2.08
C MET A 57 12.51 -2.60 -1.65
N ALA A 58 11.50 -2.26 -0.84
CA ALA A 58 10.52 -3.23 -0.36
C ALA A 58 9.66 -3.77 -1.51
N GLN A 59 9.24 -2.90 -2.43
CA GLN A 59 8.50 -3.29 -3.62
C GLN A 59 9.38 -4.09 -4.59
N ALA A 60 10.66 -3.73 -4.71
CA ALA A 60 11.60 -4.46 -5.55
C ALA A 60 11.73 -5.92 -5.13
N MET A 61 11.86 -6.15 -3.82
CA MET A 61 11.91 -7.51 -3.29
C MET A 61 10.60 -8.28 -3.51
N LEU A 62 9.44 -7.63 -3.36
CA LEU A 62 8.14 -8.27 -3.61
C LEU A 62 7.96 -8.63 -5.09
N GLU A 63 8.27 -7.70 -6.01
CA GLU A 63 8.21 -7.90 -7.47
C GLU A 63 9.14 -9.02 -7.94
N TYR A 64 10.34 -9.06 -7.37
CA TYR A 64 11.29 -10.14 -7.59
C TYR A 64 10.73 -11.46 -7.08
N ALA A 65 10.18 -11.49 -5.86
CA ALA A 65 9.73 -12.71 -5.21
C ALA A 65 8.44 -13.31 -5.78
N LYS A 66 7.69 -12.59 -6.63
CA LYS A 66 6.41 -13.04 -7.24
C LYS A 66 6.39 -14.50 -7.72
N PRO A 67 7.40 -15.03 -8.44
CA PRO A 67 7.39 -16.43 -8.89
C PRO A 67 7.40 -17.45 -7.76
N MET A 68 7.99 -17.12 -6.61
CA MET A 68 8.08 -18.01 -5.44
C MET A 68 6.84 -17.96 -4.56
N MET A 69 6.08 -16.86 -4.61
CA MET A 69 4.86 -16.70 -3.81
C MET A 69 3.80 -17.75 -4.12
N LYS A 70 3.80 -18.28 -5.34
CA LYS A 70 2.93 -19.39 -5.78
C LYS A 70 3.10 -20.66 -4.95
N PHE A 71 4.27 -20.87 -4.36
CA PHE A 71 4.54 -22.04 -3.50
C PHE A 71 4.06 -21.82 -2.06
N GLY A 72 3.76 -20.58 -1.66
CA GLY A 72 3.36 -20.21 -0.30
C GLY A 72 1.86 -19.89 -0.14
N GLU A 73 1.03 -20.16 -1.14
CA GLU A 73 -0.37 -19.68 -1.21
C GLU A 73 -1.30 -20.19 -0.08
N ASN A 74 -0.90 -21.23 0.67
CA ASN A 74 -1.80 -21.97 1.56
C ASN A 74 -1.64 -21.71 3.06
N ASP A 75 -0.51 -21.14 3.52
CA ASP A 75 -0.40 -20.61 4.87
C ASP A 75 0.69 -19.54 4.99
N GLU A 76 0.58 -18.73 6.04
CA GLU A 76 1.43 -17.57 6.24
C GLU A 76 2.88 -17.92 6.66
N THR A 77 3.16 -19.20 6.94
CA THR A 77 4.53 -19.73 7.17
C THR A 77 5.18 -19.94 5.81
N GLY A 78 4.46 -20.54 4.86
CA GLY A 78 4.90 -20.70 3.47
C GLY A 78 5.23 -19.37 2.78
N PHE A 79 4.48 -18.30 3.06
CA PHE A 79 4.83 -16.95 2.57
C PHE A 79 6.18 -16.45 3.12
N ASN A 80 6.42 -16.60 4.42
CA ASN A 80 7.65 -16.14 5.05
C ASN A 80 8.85 -16.95 4.54
N ASP A 81 8.71 -18.25 4.41
CA ASP A 81 9.77 -19.13 3.92
C ASP A 81 10.09 -18.83 2.45
N ALA A 82 9.06 -18.61 1.62
CA ALA A 82 9.26 -18.19 0.23
C ALA A 82 9.99 -16.85 0.12
N PHE A 83 9.67 -15.89 0.99
CA PHE A 83 10.32 -14.59 1.02
C PHE A 83 11.78 -14.67 1.53
N GLN A 84 12.07 -15.55 2.49
CA GLN A 84 13.44 -15.82 2.93
C GLN A 84 14.29 -16.39 1.80
N ILE A 85 13.77 -17.40 1.08
CA ILE A 85 14.43 -17.97 -0.10
C ILE A 85 14.64 -16.89 -1.17
N ALA A 86 13.64 -16.04 -1.40
CA ALA A 86 13.76 -14.92 -2.33
C ALA A 86 14.92 -13.99 -1.97
N THR A 87 15.06 -13.67 -0.68
CA THR A 87 16.14 -12.81 -0.18
C THR A 87 17.51 -13.47 -0.39
N MET A 88 17.63 -14.77 -0.11
CA MET A 88 18.87 -15.52 -0.36
C MET A 88 19.23 -15.52 -1.85
N LEU A 89 18.26 -15.77 -2.73
CA LEU A 89 18.44 -15.76 -4.18
C LEU A 89 18.81 -14.38 -4.71
N TRP A 90 18.19 -13.31 -4.20
CA TRP A 90 18.54 -11.93 -4.57
C TRP A 90 20.02 -11.64 -4.26
N ASN A 91 20.46 -11.99 -3.04
CA ASN A 91 21.85 -11.79 -2.62
C ASN A 91 22.82 -12.66 -3.42
N TYR A 92 22.46 -13.90 -3.72
CA TYR A 92 23.28 -14.77 -4.57
C TYR A 92 23.36 -14.24 -6.02
N ALA A 93 22.26 -13.74 -6.58
CA ALA A 93 22.27 -13.11 -7.90
C ALA A 93 23.18 -11.87 -7.96
N LEU A 94 23.29 -11.11 -6.85
CA LEU A 94 24.27 -10.01 -6.73
C LEU A 94 25.73 -10.50 -6.74
N LEU A 95 26.01 -11.67 -6.16
CA LEU A 95 27.34 -12.27 -6.19
C LEU A 95 27.69 -12.78 -7.59
N VAL A 96 26.75 -13.48 -8.24
CA VAL A 96 26.92 -13.99 -9.61
C VAL A 96 27.20 -12.85 -10.58
N GLU A 97 26.48 -11.73 -10.48
CA GLU A 97 26.75 -10.55 -11.34
C GLU A 97 28.12 -9.91 -11.12
N LYS A 98 28.72 -10.06 -9.93
CA LYS A 98 30.07 -9.57 -9.63
C LYS A 98 31.17 -10.57 -10.02
N GLY A 99 30.81 -11.78 -10.41
CA GLY A 99 31.75 -12.89 -10.59
C GLY A 99 32.25 -13.51 -9.28
N ASP A 100 31.62 -13.19 -8.15
CA ASP A 100 32.00 -13.65 -6.80
C ASP A 100 31.14 -14.85 -6.35
N GLU A 101 30.85 -15.79 -7.25
CA GLU A 101 29.95 -16.90 -6.94
C GLU A 101 30.53 -17.88 -5.91
N ASP A 102 29.76 -18.13 -4.83
CA ASP A 102 30.12 -19.10 -3.81
C ASP A 102 29.30 -20.40 -3.97
N MET A 103 30.00 -21.50 -4.26
CA MET A 103 29.40 -22.82 -4.43
C MET A 103 28.75 -23.37 -3.16
N LYS A 104 29.22 -23.00 -1.96
CA LYS A 104 28.58 -23.37 -0.69
C LYS A 104 27.24 -22.67 -0.54
N VAL A 105 27.21 -21.35 -0.77
CA VAL A 105 25.97 -20.56 -0.73
C VAL A 105 24.97 -21.09 -1.76
N ARG A 106 25.43 -21.43 -2.97
CA ARG A 106 24.60 -22.06 -4.00
C ARG A 106 23.96 -23.36 -3.51
N GLN A 107 24.74 -24.24 -2.88
CA GLN A 107 24.24 -25.52 -2.36
C GLN A 107 23.26 -25.33 -1.20
N GLU A 108 23.48 -24.36 -0.32
CA GLU A 108 22.56 -24.01 0.77
C GLU A 108 21.22 -23.51 0.23
N ILE A 109 21.24 -22.64 -0.79
CA ILE A 109 20.02 -22.16 -1.46
C ILE A 109 19.27 -23.31 -2.11
N LEU A 110 19.96 -24.19 -2.85
CA LEU A 110 19.33 -25.36 -3.47
C LEU A 110 18.71 -26.28 -2.42
N LYS A 111 19.37 -26.49 -1.28
CA LYS A 111 18.81 -27.25 -0.17
C LYS A 111 17.56 -26.59 0.41
N ALA A 112 17.57 -25.27 0.59
CA ALA A 112 16.42 -24.51 1.08
C ALA A 112 15.23 -24.58 0.11
N ILE A 113 15.46 -24.33 -1.19
CA ILE A 113 14.45 -24.45 -2.25
C ILE A 113 13.77 -25.82 -2.23
N ARG A 114 14.57 -26.90 -2.19
CA ARG A 114 14.04 -28.27 -2.17
C ARG A 114 13.26 -28.55 -0.89
N GLY A 115 13.78 -28.13 0.25
CA GLY A 115 13.13 -28.35 1.55
C GLY A 115 11.80 -27.61 1.69
N THR A 116 11.74 -26.36 1.25
CA THR A 116 10.54 -25.51 1.40
C THR A 116 9.50 -25.76 0.31
N PHE A 117 9.91 -25.92 -0.95
CA PHE A 117 8.97 -26.03 -2.07
C PHE A 117 8.73 -27.48 -2.53
N GLY A 118 9.40 -28.47 -1.91
CA GLY A 118 9.25 -29.88 -2.28
C GLY A 118 9.71 -30.19 -3.71
N LEU A 119 10.59 -29.36 -4.28
CA LEU A 119 11.05 -29.51 -5.66
C LEU A 119 12.14 -30.57 -5.79
N GLU A 120 12.14 -31.25 -6.93
CA GLU A 120 13.21 -32.17 -7.30
C GLU A 120 14.51 -31.41 -7.64
N ARG A 121 15.65 -32.11 -7.67
CA ARG A 121 16.97 -31.49 -7.88
C ARG A 121 17.03 -30.65 -9.17
N VAL A 122 16.46 -31.16 -10.25
CA VAL A 122 16.46 -30.48 -11.57
C VAL A 122 15.56 -29.24 -11.54
N GLU A 123 14.39 -29.35 -10.91
CA GLU A 123 13.43 -28.25 -10.78
C GLU A 123 13.97 -27.13 -9.88
N ALA A 124 14.60 -27.48 -8.75
CA ALA A 124 15.24 -26.51 -7.86
C ALA A 124 16.39 -25.77 -8.55
N GLN A 125 17.17 -26.47 -9.38
CA GLN A 125 18.24 -25.87 -10.17
C GLN A 125 17.67 -24.93 -11.26
N SER A 126 16.59 -25.34 -11.93
CA SER A 126 15.89 -24.51 -12.90
C SER A 126 15.32 -23.24 -12.26
N LEU A 127 14.71 -23.36 -11.07
CA LEU A 127 14.22 -22.20 -10.31
C LEU A 127 15.36 -21.25 -9.92
N LEU A 128 16.49 -21.78 -9.41
CA LEU A 128 17.65 -20.95 -9.07
C LEU A 128 18.14 -20.15 -10.28
N THR A 129 18.35 -20.81 -11.42
CA THR A 129 18.80 -20.14 -12.66
C THR A 129 17.80 -19.07 -13.11
N LYS A 130 16.51 -19.43 -13.15
CA LYS A 130 15.44 -18.50 -13.54
C LYS A 130 15.38 -17.26 -12.64
N MET A 131 15.61 -17.43 -11.34
CA MET A 131 15.57 -16.32 -10.39
C MET A 131 16.80 -15.41 -10.53
N ILE A 132 17.99 -15.95 -10.80
CA ILE A 132 19.18 -15.15 -11.13
C ILE A 132 18.94 -14.31 -12.39
N GLU A 133 18.47 -14.96 -13.47
CA GLU A 133 18.14 -14.28 -14.73
C GLU A 133 17.07 -13.20 -14.54
N ARG A 134 16.02 -13.51 -13.75
CA ARG A 134 14.95 -12.55 -13.43
C ARG A 134 15.50 -11.31 -12.75
N ARG A 135 16.46 -11.45 -11.83
CA ARG A 135 17.05 -10.30 -11.13
C ARG A 135 17.73 -9.37 -12.12
N SER A 136 18.60 -9.90 -12.98
CA SER A 136 19.35 -9.10 -13.96
C SER A 136 18.44 -8.49 -15.03
N PHE A 137 17.37 -9.21 -15.41
CA PHE A 137 16.35 -8.68 -16.32
C PHE A 137 15.56 -7.52 -15.72
N LEU A 138 15.06 -7.68 -14.48
CA LEU A 138 14.23 -6.67 -13.80
C LEU A 138 15.04 -5.46 -13.32
N PHE A 139 16.25 -5.70 -12.83
CA PHE A 139 17.12 -4.70 -12.18
C PHE A 139 18.51 -4.66 -12.83
N PRO A 140 18.59 -4.34 -14.13
CA PRO A 140 19.85 -4.30 -14.85
C PRO A 140 20.79 -3.25 -14.24
N PRO A 141 22.06 -3.59 -13.95
CA PRO A 141 22.97 -2.72 -13.20
C PRO A 141 23.24 -1.36 -13.86
N ASP A 142 23.28 -1.31 -15.19
CA ASP A 142 23.53 -0.12 -16.00
C ASP A 142 22.38 0.89 -15.98
N GLN A 143 21.18 0.45 -15.57
CA GLN A 143 20.02 1.32 -15.44
C GLN A 143 19.76 1.71 -14.00
N GLN A 144 20.48 1.20 -13.00
CA GLN A 144 20.17 1.52 -11.60
C GLN A 144 20.59 2.95 -11.25
N PRO A 145 19.89 3.60 -10.30
CA PRO A 145 20.30 4.89 -9.79
C PRO A 145 21.66 4.80 -9.07
N GLU A 146 22.23 5.96 -8.76
CA GLU A 146 23.48 6.05 -8.00
C GLU A 146 23.41 5.24 -6.69
N ARG A 147 24.55 4.68 -6.29
CA ARG A 147 24.63 3.84 -5.09
C ARG A 147 24.21 4.64 -3.86
N GLY A 148 23.37 4.03 -3.03
CA GLY A 148 22.88 4.63 -1.78
C GLY A 148 21.52 5.32 -1.90
N MET A 149 20.94 5.40 -3.11
CA MET A 149 19.59 5.90 -3.29
C MET A 149 18.54 4.98 -2.64
N PRO A 150 17.48 5.53 -2.01
CA PRO A 150 16.46 4.74 -1.29
C PRO A 150 15.42 4.07 -2.23
N PHE A 151 15.70 4.01 -3.52
CA PHE A 151 14.82 3.49 -4.57
C PHE A 151 15.64 2.73 -5.64
N MET A 152 14.94 1.94 -6.44
CA MET A 152 15.49 1.22 -7.59
C MET A 152 14.65 1.50 -8.83
N PHE A 153 15.22 1.25 -10.00
CA PHE A 153 14.46 1.21 -11.25
C PHE A 153 14.18 -0.24 -11.61
N ILE A 154 12.89 -0.57 -11.79
CA ILE A 154 12.44 -1.88 -12.25
C ILE A 154 11.95 -1.77 -13.69
N ARG A 155 12.28 -2.77 -14.50
CA ARG A 155 11.76 -2.89 -15.86
C ARG A 155 10.23 -3.07 -15.85
N LYS A 156 9.53 -2.35 -16.73
CA LYS A 156 8.09 -2.56 -16.97
C LYS A 156 7.89 -3.83 -17.79
N GLU A 157 7.41 -4.91 -17.15
CA GLU A 157 7.13 -6.18 -17.84
C GLU A 157 5.85 -6.11 -18.70
N VAL A 158 4.90 -5.25 -18.30
CA VAL A 158 3.59 -5.08 -18.94
C VAL A 158 3.29 -3.59 -19.04
N ARG A 159 2.73 -3.16 -20.17
CA ARG A 159 2.20 -1.81 -20.36
C ARG A 159 0.70 -1.83 -20.06
N TYR A 160 0.29 -1.10 -19.03
CA TYR A 160 -1.11 -1.01 -18.63
C TYR A 160 -1.79 0.16 -19.33
N LEU A 161 -3.00 -0.06 -19.83
CA LEU A 161 -3.87 1.02 -20.29
C LEU A 161 -4.61 1.60 -19.06
N ILE A 162 -4.07 2.67 -18.48
CA ILE A 162 -4.69 3.34 -17.34
C ILE A 162 -5.79 4.28 -17.82
N GLN A 163 -7.04 3.88 -17.58
CA GLN A 163 -8.22 4.70 -17.82
C GLN A 163 -8.61 5.46 -16.55
N PRO A 164 -9.07 6.72 -16.66
CA PRO A 164 -9.67 7.43 -15.53
C PRO A 164 -10.87 6.65 -14.96
N PHE A 165 -11.19 6.90 -13.69
CA PHE A 165 -12.38 6.32 -13.08
C PHE A 165 -13.67 6.78 -13.79
N ASP A 166 -14.58 5.84 -14.05
CA ASP A 166 -15.86 6.15 -14.68
C ASP A 166 -16.91 6.56 -13.64
N TYR A 167 -16.96 7.87 -13.36
CA TYR A 167 -17.93 8.45 -12.42
C TYR A 167 -19.40 8.20 -12.78
N LYS A 168 -19.72 7.84 -14.03
CA LYS A 168 -21.11 7.49 -14.39
C LYS A 168 -21.57 6.19 -13.75
N LYS A 169 -20.63 5.32 -13.37
CA LYS A 169 -20.91 4.07 -12.63
C LYS A 169 -21.08 4.31 -11.14
N LEU A 170 -20.62 5.44 -10.62
CA LEU A 170 -20.77 5.79 -9.22
C LEU A 170 -22.12 6.46 -8.98
N VAL A 171 -23.14 5.63 -8.77
CA VAL A 171 -24.50 6.08 -8.43
C VAL A 171 -24.75 5.77 -6.96
N ILE A 172 -24.93 6.83 -6.16
CA ILE A 172 -25.28 6.73 -4.74
C ILE A 172 -26.47 7.63 -4.41
N ALA A 173 -27.24 7.23 -3.40
CA ALA A 173 -28.40 7.96 -2.91
C ALA A 173 -28.03 9.38 -2.41
N GLY A 174 -28.90 10.36 -2.67
CA GLY A 174 -28.69 11.75 -2.28
C GLY A 174 -29.04 12.03 -0.82
N GLU A 175 -29.95 11.23 -0.26
CA GLU A 175 -30.55 11.38 1.06
C GLU A 175 -29.53 11.22 2.19
N ILE A 176 -29.55 12.11 3.16
CA ILE A 176 -28.62 12.07 4.31
C ILE A 176 -28.90 10.81 5.15
N VAL A 177 -27.85 10.05 5.44
CA VAL A 177 -27.92 8.93 6.39
C VAL A 177 -27.57 9.46 7.77
N LEU A 178 -28.60 9.70 8.60
CA LEU A 178 -28.44 10.28 9.94
C LEU A 178 -27.44 9.49 10.81
N PRO A 179 -26.65 10.19 11.66
CA PRO A 179 -25.67 9.53 12.52
C PRO A 179 -26.33 8.77 13.68
N ASP A 180 -25.97 7.49 13.82
CA ASP A 180 -26.29 6.68 14.99
C ASP A 180 -25.25 6.83 16.11
N GLN A 181 -25.34 5.99 17.16
CA GLN A 181 -24.41 6.07 18.28
C GLN A 181 -22.98 5.69 17.90
N ASP A 182 -22.79 4.68 17.05
CA ASP A 182 -21.47 4.25 16.60
C ASP A 182 -20.81 5.36 15.78
N ASP A 183 -21.58 6.03 14.91
CA ASP A 183 -21.11 7.17 14.13
C ASP A 183 -20.65 8.33 15.03
N ARG A 184 -21.40 8.63 16.10
CA ARG A 184 -21.04 9.69 17.06
C ARG A 184 -19.79 9.34 17.86
N ASP A 185 -19.66 8.08 18.27
CA ASP A 185 -18.48 7.59 18.98
C ASP A 185 -17.23 7.65 18.10
N LEU A 186 -17.37 7.34 16.80
CA LEU A 186 -16.31 7.54 15.82
C LEU A 186 -15.90 9.01 15.72
N ILE A 187 -16.87 9.92 15.54
CA ILE A 187 -16.57 11.36 15.43
C ILE A 187 -15.87 11.89 16.67
N LYS A 188 -16.26 11.41 17.87
CA LYS A 188 -15.56 11.75 19.10
C LYS A 188 -14.10 11.31 19.07
N LYS A 189 -13.81 10.08 18.62
CA LYS A 189 -12.43 9.58 18.49
C LYS A 189 -11.61 10.36 17.47
N ILE A 190 -12.20 10.74 16.33
CA ILE A 190 -11.52 11.58 15.34
C ILE A 190 -11.16 12.94 15.95
N ASN A 191 -12.11 13.61 16.63
CA ASN A 191 -11.80 14.89 17.28
C ASN A 191 -10.73 14.75 18.37
N THR A 192 -10.77 13.69 19.20
CA THR A 192 -9.69 13.43 20.18
C THR A 192 -8.33 13.25 19.50
N LEU A 193 -8.31 12.54 18.36
CA LEU A 193 -7.07 12.34 17.61
C LEU A 193 -6.57 13.67 17.02
N ASP A 194 -7.46 14.49 16.46
CA ASP A 194 -7.11 15.81 15.94
C ASP A 194 -6.51 16.71 17.04
N GLU A 195 -7.10 16.72 18.24
CA GLU A 195 -6.59 17.46 19.41
C GLU A 195 -5.16 17.00 19.78
N LEU A 196 -4.92 15.69 19.83
CA LEU A 196 -3.59 15.15 20.11
C LEU A 196 -2.55 15.55 19.05
N ILE A 197 -2.95 15.62 17.78
CA ILE A 197 -2.09 16.08 16.68
C ILE A 197 -1.81 17.58 16.80
N TYR A 198 -2.82 18.40 17.11
CA TYR A 198 -2.65 19.83 17.35
C TYR A 198 -1.70 20.12 18.52
N ASP A 199 -1.80 19.32 19.60
CA ASP A 199 -0.93 19.43 20.77
C ASP A 199 0.49 18.91 20.52
N GLY A 200 0.77 18.37 19.33
CA GLY A 200 2.07 17.81 18.97
C GLY A 200 2.40 16.55 19.77
N ALA A 201 1.39 15.75 20.13
CA ALA A 201 1.60 14.48 20.81
C ALA A 201 2.48 13.54 19.97
N GLU A 202 3.34 12.79 20.64
CA GLU A 202 4.14 11.75 19.99
C GLU A 202 3.26 10.57 19.58
N TYR A 203 3.62 9.91 18.46
CA TYR A 203 2.87 8.80 17.87
C TYR A 203 2.48 7.71 18.88
N ASP A 204 3.41 7.31 19.75
CA ASP A 204 3.20 6.25 20.74
C ASP A 204 2.04 6.57 21.71
N LYS A 205 1.70 7.85 21.90
CA LYS A 205 0.59 8.27 22.77
C LYS A 205 -0.78 8.05 22.14
N TYR A 206 -0.87 8.04 20.81
CA TYR A 206 -2.14 7.95 20.10
C TYR A 206 -2.24 6.76 19.13
N GLU A 207 -1.18 5.96 18.96
CA GLU A 207 -1.16 4.78 18.08
C GLU A 207 -2.37 3.86 18.33
N LYS A 208 -2.63 3.51 19.59
CA LYS A 208 -3.74 2.61 19.94
C LYS A 208 -5.10 3.20 19.53
N LEU A 209 -5.28 4.52 19.68
CA LEU A 209 -6.50 5.20 19.26
C LEU A 209 -6.64 5.16 17.74
N LEU A 210 -5.56 5.48 17.01
CA LEU A 210 -5.53 5.42 15.55
C LEU A 210 -5.86 4.02 15.02
N LEU A 211 -5.28 2.96 15.61
CA LEU A 211 -5.57 1.59 15.20
C LEU A 211 -7.06 1.23 15.36
N THR A 212 -7.68 1.63 16.47
CA THR A 212 -9.12 1.40 16.65
C THR A 212 -9.96 2.23 15.68
N LEU A 213 -9.53 3.47 15.41
CA LEU A 213 -10.21 4.38 14.50
C LEU A 213 -10.15 3.87 13.05
N GLU A 214 -9.03 3.30 12.60
CA GLU A 214 -8.90 2.69 11.27
C GLU A 214 -9.97 1.61 11.03
N ASP A 215 -10.08 0.64 11.94
CA ASP A 215 -11.05 -0.46 11.83
C ASP A 215 -12.49 0.05 11.88
N GLU A 216 -12.80 1.01 12.77
CA GLU A 216 -14.14 1.57 12.91
C GLU A 216 -14.55 2.43 11.71
N CYS A 217 -13.65 3.29 11.21
CA CYS A 217 -13.87 4.10 10.01
C CYS A 217 -14.19 3.22 8.80
N GLU A 218 -13.42 2.16 8.57
CA GLU A 218 -13.63 1.25 7.42
C GLU A 218 -15.02 0.61 7.48
N ASN A 219 -15.40 0.05 8.64
CA ASN A 219 -16.69 -0.62 8.81
C ASN A 219 -17.88 0.34 8.70
N LEU A 220 -17.79 1.52 9.34
CA LEU A 220 -18.88 2.49 9.36
C LEU A 220 -19.06 3.17 7.99
N PHE A 221 -17.97 3.41 7.28
CA PHE A 221 -18.01 3.91 5.92
C PHE A 221 -18.59 2.88 4.95
N GLU A 222 -18.21 1.60 5.04
CA GLU A 222 -18.82 0.52 4.24
C GLU A 222 -20.34 0.44 4.51
N ARG A 223 -20.75 0.50 5.78
CA ARG A 223 -22.17 0.50 6.17
C ARG A 223 -22.92 1.69 5.57
N TRP A 224 -22.30 2.88 5.57
CA TRP A 224 -22.86 4.06 4.94
C TRP A 224 -22.98 3.92 3.42
N LEU A 225 -21.97 3.40 2.72
CA LEU A 225 -22.03 3.15 1.27
C LEU A 225 -23.16 2.18 0.90
N VAL A 226 -23.35 1.12 1.68
CA VAL A 226 -24.46 0.17 1.49
C VAL A 226 -25.81 0.85 1.73
N ALA A 227 -25.94 1.68 2.78
CA ALA A 227 -27.15 2.47 3.03
C ALA A 227 -27.43 3.47 1.90
N LYS A 228 -26.38 3.93 1.20
CA LYS A 228 -26.46 4.77 0.00
C LYS A 228 -26.80 4.01 -1.28
N GLY A 229 -27.09 2.70 -1.20
CA GLY A 229 -27.52 1.87 -2.32
C GLY A 229 -26.40 1.13 -3.05
N MET A 230 -25.17 1.18 -2.54
CA MET A 230 -24.05 0.44 -3.12
C MET A 230 -24.13 -1.05 -2.76
N LEU A 231 -23.76 -1.93 -3.70
CA LEU A 231 -23.62 -3.35 -3.40
C LEU A 231 -22.47 -3.55 -2.42
N LYS A 232 -22.62 -4.52 -1.51
CA LYS A 232 -21.64 -4.76 -0.46
C LYS A 232 -20.22 -5.01 -0.99
N ASP A 233 -20.10 -5.83 -2.02
CA ASP A 233 -18.79 -6.19 -2.60
C ASP A 233 -18.11 -4.97 -3.26
N ASP A 234 -18.90 -4.04 -3.80
CA ASP A 234 -18.39 -2.78 -4.35
C ASP A 234 -17.98 -1.81 -3.23
N ALA A 235 -18.78 -1.73 -2.15
CA ALA A 235 -18.49 -0.89 -1.00
C ALA A 235 -17.15 -1.25 -0.32
N GLU A 236 -16.80 -2.53 -0.28
CA GLU A 236 -15.51 -3.01 0.25
C GLU A 236 -14.31 -2.43 -0.53
N GLN A 237 -14.45 -2.21 -1.85
CA GLN A 237 -13.36 -1.65 -2.67
C GLN A 237 -13.03 -0.20 -2.26
N TYR A 238 -14.05 0.58 -1.90
CA TYR A 238 -13.86 1.97 -1.46
C TYR A 238 -13.40 2.04 0.00
N SER A 239 -13.96 1.22 0.89
CA SER A 239 -13.57 1.25 2.32
C SER A 239 -12.14 0.80 2.53
N PHE A 240 -11.65 -0.16 1.75
CA PHE A 240 -10.25 -0.60 1.75
C PHE A 240 -9.24 0.55 1.52
N CYS A 241 -9.63 1.59 0.77
CA CYS A 241 -8.76 2.72 0.49
C CYS A 241 -8.43 3.57 1.74
N LEU A 242 -9.31 3.56 2.74
CA LEU A 242 -9.25 4.47 3.89
C LEU A 242 -8.06 4.22 4.80
N GLN A 243 -7.72 2.95 5.06
CA GLN A 243 -6.63 2.63 5.98
C GLN A 243 -5.34 3.34 5.55
N THR A 244 -4.99 3.27 4.27
CA THR A 244 -3.77 3.91 3.75
C THR A 244 -3.82 5.43 3.87
N TYR A 245 -5.00 6.03 3.66
CA TYR A 245 -5.17 7.47 3.78
C TYR A 245 -5.11 7.95 5.23
N LEU A 246 -5.76 7.27 6.17
CA LEU A 246 -5.68 7.60 7.60
C LEU A 246 -4.26 7.46 8.14
N ASN A 247 -3.51 6.47 7.67
CA ASN A 247 -2.09 6.34 7.99
C ASN A 247 -1.24 7.49 7.43
N PHE A 248 -1.58 7.97 6.24
CA PHE A 248 -0.94 9.17 5.72
C PHE A 248 -1.23 10.35 6.63
N ILE A 249 -2.50 10.67 6.90
CA ILE A 249 -2.85 11.86 7.70
C ILE A 249 -2.30 11.82 9.14
N TYR A 250 -2.35 10.67 9.82
CA TYR A 250 -2.10 10.61 11.27
C TYR A 250 -0.80 9.90 11.68
N ALA A 251 -0.22 9.05 10.83
CA ALA A 251 0.97 8.26 11.15
C ALA A 251 2.20 8.63 10.31
N TYR A 252 2.06 9.56 9.36
CA TYR A 252 3.16 10.07 8.57
C TYR A 252 3.57 11.46 9.06
N ILE A 253 4.88 11.74 9.00
CA ILE A 253 5.42 13.02 9.43
C ILE A 253 5.23 14.03 8.30
N HIS A 254 4.36 15.00 8.54
CA HIS A 254 4.13 16.13 7.65
C HIS A 254 4.99 17.35 8.01
N GLY A 255 5.13 18.29 7.09
CA GLY A 255 5.76 19.59 7.35
C GLY A 255 4.91 20.50 8.21
N ASP A 256 3.59 20.42 8.04
CA ASP A 256 2.59 21.16 8.81
C ASP A 256 1.74 20.22 9.66
N ILE A 257 0.88 20.80 10.51
CA ILE A 257 -0.17 20.06 11.19
C ILE A 257 -1.24 19.70 10.16
N VAL A 258 -1.41 18.41 9.89
CA VAL A 258 -2.40 17.88 8.95
C VAL A 258 -3.42 17.04 9.71
N ILE A 259 -4.69 17.39 9.57
CA ILE A 259 -5.83 16.61 10.05
C ILE A 259 -6.89 16.55 8.95
N LEU A 260 -7.88 15.65 9.08
CA LEU A 260 -8.91 15.48 8.05
C LEU A 260 -9.68 16.77 7.74
N LYS A 261 -9.85 17.70 8.70
CA LYS A 261 -10.56 18.99 8.45
C LYS A 261 -9.81 19.97 7.54
N SER A 262 -8.50 19.82 7.37
CA SER A 262 -7.64 20.89 6.82
C SER A 262 -6.58 20.40 5.84
N VAL A 263 -6.85 19.31 5.12
CA VAL A 263 -5.92 18.75 4.13
C VAL A 263 -5.83 19.67 2.90
N SER A 264 -4.65 20.27 2.70
CA SER A 264 -4.36 21.07 1.49
C SER A 264 -4.12 20.19 0.26
N ASP A 265 -4.16 20.82 -0.92
CA ASP A 265 -3.88 20.18 -2.20
C ASP A 265 -2.48 19.56 -2.27
N VAL A 266 -1.46 20.21 -1.69
CA VAL A 266 -0.09 19.70 -1.62
C VAL A 266 -0.02 18.32 -0.96
N TYR A 267 -0.79 18.09 0.11
CA TYR A 267 -0.83 16.79 0.78
C TYR A 267 -1.60 15.73 -0.02
N PHE A 268 -2.59 16.12 -0.82
CA PHE A 268 -3.18 15.18 -1.78
C PHE A 268 -2.18 14.79 -2.87
N VAL A 269 -1.40 15.74 -3.39
CA VAL A 269 -0.33 15.45 -4.37
C VAL A 269 0.68 14.48 -3.77
N GLU A 270 1.20 14.75 -2.56
CA GLU A 270 2.14 13.86 -1.87
C GLU A 270 1.55 12.46 -1.64
N PHE A 271 0.28 12.40 -1.21
CA PHE A 271 -0.42 11.14 -1.00
C PHE A 271 -0.47 10.32 -2.29
N PHE A 272 -0.94 10.91 -3.38
CA PHE A 272 -1.18 10.23 -4.65
C PHE A 272 0.10 9.90 -5.41
N GLU A 273 1.08 10.80 -5.44
CA GLU A 273 2.33 10.58 -6.18
C GLU A 273 3.34 9.68 -5.48
N ASP A 274 3.32 9.65 -4.16
CA ASP A 274 4.40 9.02 -3.40
C ASP A 274 3.89 8.03 -2.37
N PHE A 275 3.11 8.50 -1.39
CA PHE A 275 2.76 7.66 -0.25
C PHE A 275 1.95 6.43 -0.68
N LEU A 276 0.88 6.64 -1.43
CA LEU A 276 -0.01 5.58 -1.93
C LEU A 276 0.78 4.56 -2.76
N LEU A 277 1.54 5.05 -3.73
CA LEU A 277 2.29 4.20 -4.66
C LEU A 277 3.41 3.42 -3.98
N ARG A 278 4.03 3.93 -2.92
CA ARG A 278 5.04 3.19 -2.13
C ARG A 278 4.43 2.17 -1.18
N LYS A 279 3.27 2.49 -0.60
CA LYS A 279 2.64 1.69 0.47
C LYS A 279 1.76 0.58 -0.06
N MET A 280 1.12 0.80 -1.21
CA MET A 280 0.18 -0.14 -1.80
C MET A 280 0.81 -0.87 -2.99
N MET A 281 0.55 -2.18 -3.06
CA MET A 281 0.93 -3.07 -4.16
C MET A 281 -0.35 -3.71 -4.69
N VAL A 282 -1.08 -2.94 -5.48
CA VAL A 282 -2.31 -3.33 -6.16
C VAL A 282 -2.07 -3.29 -7.67
N GLU A 283 -2.98 -3.86 -8.46
CA GLU A 283 -2.89 -3.72 -9.91
C GLU A 283 -3.01 -2.23 -10.30
N PRO A 284 -2.32 -1.78 -11.36
CA PRO A 284 -2.30 -0.36 -11.73
C PRO A 284 -3.68 0.29 -11.93
N ASN A 285 -4.66 -0.48 -12.40
CA ASN A 285 -6.03 -0.01 -12.58
C ASN A 285 -6.83 0.12 -11.27
N GLU A 286 -6.38 -0.50 -10.17
CA GLU A 286 -7.04 -0.39 -8.87
C GLU A 286 -6.73 0.96 -8.19
N TYR A 287 -5.59 1.59 -8.51
CA TYR A 287 -5.23 2.90 -7.94
C TYR A 287 -6.26 4.00 -8.25
N VAL A 288 -6.99 3.90 -9.37
CA VAL A 288 -7.98 4.91 -9.79
C VAL A 288 -9.21 4.96 -8.87
N TYR A 289 -9.35 4.01 -7.93
CA TYR A 289 -10.43 4.00 -6.93
C TYR A 289 -10.15 4.90 -5.72
N TRP A 290 -8.90 5.30 -5.46
CA TRP A 290 -8.60 6.16 -4.30
C TRP A 290 -9.25 7.55 -4.41
N PRO A 291 -9.14 8.31 -5.52
CA PRO A 291 -9.80 9.60 -5.63
C PRO A 291 -11.32 9.57 -5.36
N PRO A 292 -12.14 8.70 -5.99
CA PRO A 292 -13.57 8.62 -5.66
C PRO A 292 -13.81 8.12 -4.23
N ALA A 293 -13.03 7.16 -3.70
CA ALA A 293 -13.17 6.71 -2.32
C ALA A 293 -12.97 7.85 -1.32
N LEU A 294 -11.97 8.71 -1.52
CA LEU A 294 -11.73 9.86 -0.65
C LEU A 294 -12.85 10.90 -0.75
N LYS A 295 -13.35 11.20 -1.96
CA LYS A 295 -14.50 12.11 -2.12
C LYS A 295 -15.74 11.60 -1.38
N LEU A 296 -16.03 10.30 -1.49
CA LEU A 296 -17.13 9.66 -0.76
C LEU A 296 -16.90 9.68 0.75
N PHE A 297 -15.67 9.46 1.20
CA PHE A 297 -15.32 9.48 2.62
C PHE A 297 -15.52 10.87 3.23
N TYR A 298 -15.10 11.93 2.54
CA TYR A 298 -15.32 13.29 3.00
C TYR A 298 -16.81 13.65 3.07
N ARG A 299 -17.63 13.15 2.13
CA ARG A 299 -19.09 13.27 2.22
C ARG A 299 -19.67 12.49 3.40
N PHE A 300 -19.18 11.28 3.66
CA PHE A 300 -19.55 10.50 4.85
C PHE A 300 -19.26 11.29 6.13
N LEU A 301 -18.04 11.81 6.28
CA LEU A 301 -17.64 12.59 7.44
C LEU A 301 -18.52 13.83 7.67
N HIS A 302 -18.89 14.53 6.60
CA HIS A 302 -19.87 15.62 6.68
C HIS A 302 -21.25 15.15 7.14
N GLU A 303 -21.80 14.07 6.54
CA GLU A 303 -23.11 13.54 6.97
C GLU A 303 -23.11 13.04 8.41
N LYS A 304 -21.95 12.66 8.95
CA LYS A 304 -21.78 12.25 10.36
C LYS A 304 -21.50 13.42 11.32
N GLY A 305 -21.43 14.64 10.81
CA GLY A 305 -21.27 15.86 11.61
C GLY A 305 -19.83 16.13 12.06
N TYR A 306 -18.83 15.57 11.38
CA TYR A 306 -17.42 15.92 11.63
C TYR A 306 -16.97 17.16 10.86
N LEU A 307 -17.50 17.36 9.65
CA LEU A 307 -17.21 18.51 8.80
C LEU A 307 -18.45 19.37 8.62
N ASP A 308 -18.25 20.69 8.63
CA ASP A 308 -19.30 21.66 8.28
C ASP A 308 -19.47 21.79 6.76
N ASN A 309 -18.40 21.55 6.00
CA ASN A 309 -18.34 21.66 4.54
C ASN A 309 -17.31 20.64 4.02
N TYR A 310 -17.68 19.88 2.98
CA TYR A 310 -16.79 18.88 2.36
C TYR A 310 -16.45 19.22 0.91
N GLU A 311 -17.14 20.18 0.31
CA GLU A 311 -17.05 20.58 -1.08
C GLU A 311 -15.68 21.14 -1.43
N GLU A 312 -15.04 21.88 -0.52
CA GLU A 312 -13.69 22.39 -0.73
C GLU A 312 -12.66 21.26 -0.86
N ILE A 313 -12.74 20.27 0.03
CA ILE A 313 -11.84 19.12 0.01
C ILE A 313 -12.07 18.28 -1.26
N ILE A 314 -13.33 18.07 -1.66
CA ILE A 314 -13.63 17.41 -2.93
C ILE A 314 -13.04 18.17 -4.11
N ARG A 315 -13.17 19.51 -4.17
CA ARG A 315 -12.56 20.33 -5.22
C ARG A 315 -11.04 20.20 -5.25
N ASN A 316 -10.38 20.09 -4.10
CA ASN A 316 -8.94 19.85 -4.04
C ASN A 316 -8.59 18.49 -4.65
N ILE A 317 -9.34 17.43 -4.33
CA ILE A 317 -9.14 16.11 -4.95
C ILE A 317 -9.41 16.17 -6.47
N ASP A 318 -10.47 16.84 -6.91
CA ASP A 318 -10.80 17.01 -8.34
C ASP A 318 -9.67 17.68 -9.13
N ARG A 319 -8.95 18.63 -8.52
CA ARG A 319 -7.79 19.31 -9.14
C ARG A 319 -6.58 18.39 -9.27
N VAL A 320 -6.36 17.51 -8.29
CA VAL A 320 -5.18 16.63 -8.23
C VAL A 320 -5.38 15.34 -9.04
N GLU A 321 -6.61 14.85 -9.16
CA GLU A 321 -6.90 13.56 -9.80
C GLU A 321 -6.39 13.45 -11.26
N PRO A 322 -6.58 14.45 -12.16
CA PRO A 322 -6.06 14.35 -13.53
C PRO A 322 -4.54 14.14 -13.56
N TYR A 323 -3.83 14.88 -12.72
CA TYR A 323 -2.38 14.74 -12.56
C TYR A 323 -2.00 13.36 -12.00
N PHE A 324 -2.75 12.85 -11.02
CA PHE A 324 -2.53 11.49 -10.53
C PHE A 324 -2.68 10.42 -11.63
N ILE A 325 -3.64 10.58 -12.55
CA ILE A 325 -3.76 9.67 -13.70
C ILE A 325 -2.52 9.73 -14.61
N GLU A 326 -1.95 10.91 -14.83
CA GLU A 326 -0.69 11.06 -15.58
C GLU A 326 0.48 10.37 -14.87
N VAL A 327 0.55 10.49 -13.54
CA VAL A 327 1.54 9.80 -12.71
C VAL A 327 1.43 8.29 -12.85
N LEU A 328 0.21 7.74 -12.78
CA LEU A 328 -0.02 6.31 -12.99
C LEU A 328 0.41 5.86 -14.40
N ARG A 329 0.09 6.64 -15.44
CA ARG A 329 0.54 6.33 -16.81
C ARG A 329 2.06 6.35 -16.91
N LYS A 330 2.72 7.35 -16.34
CA LYS A 330 4.20 7.41 -16.33
C LYS A 330 4.80 6.20 -15.61
N GLN A 331 4.18 5.74 -14.52
CA GLN A 331 4.65 4.60 -13.73
C GLN A 331 4.36 3.24 -14.38
N PHE A 332 3.23 3.07 -15.07
CA PHE A 332 2.72 1.74 -15.44
C PHE A 332 2.39 1.54 -16.92
N SER A 333 2.30 2.61 -17.72
CA SER A 333 2.05 2.52 -19.17
C SER A 333 3.32 2.44 -20.00
#